data_AF-A0A183CRC4-F1
#
_entry.id   AF-A0A183CRC4-F1
#
_cell.length_a   1.000
_cell.length_b   1.000
_cell.length_c   1.000
_cell.angle_alpha   90.00
_cell.angle_beta   90.00
_cell.angle_gamma   90.00
#
_symmetry.space_group_name_H-M   'P 1'
#
loop_
_entity.id
_entity.type
_entity.pdbx_description
1 polymer ?
#
loop_
_entity_poly.entity_id
_entity_poly.type
_entity_poly.pdbx_seq_one_letter_code
_entity_poly.pdbx_strand_id
1 'polypeptide(L)'
;LIEIDRLPDLINLRGLRIRSTEASAAERLSHIGDEIVEQLVEWTKLLPFYAELPVEVHTYLLTHRWAELVLLSTCFFAHCSTSAGGDGTTKNSDSMSATDAQHNLALLQQRLSALMAKQIPNEHVAKEAGALVQKFTTLYHAFSNLRITLEAYVCLKAITILHCGPAGHGEQN
;
A
#
# COMPACT_ATOMS: atom_id res chain seq x y z
N LEU A 1 7.14 2.24 -18.40
CA LEU A 1 6.84 2.13 -16.94
C LEU A 1 5.66 2.99 -16.53
N ILE A 2 5.63 4.29 -16.86
CA ILE A 2 4.49 5.17 -16.55
C ILE A 2 3.18 4.66 -17.19
N GLU A 3 3.21 4.33 -18.49
CA GLU A 3 2.03 3.87 -19.24
C GLU A 3 1.45 2.52 -18.78
N ILE A 4 2.29 1.69 -18.14
CA ILE A 4 1.88 0.40 -17.58
C ILE A 4 1.51 0.51 -16.09
N ASP A 5 1.85 1.63 -15.43
CA ASP A 5 1.57 1.85 -14.01
C ASP A 5 0.11 2.27 -13.81
N ARG A 6 -0.81 1.33 -14.00
CA ARG A 6 -2.25 1.48 -13.76
C ARG A 6 -2.66 1.19 -12.32
N LEU A 7 -1.69 1.07 -11.42
CA LEU A 7 -1.92 0.81 -10.01
C LEU A 7 -2.80 1.87 -9.30
N PRO A 8 -2.82 3.18 -9.66
CA PRO A 8 -3.79 4.12 -9.10
C PRO A 8 -5.25 3.74 -9.41
N ASP A 9 -5.51 3.21 -10.61
CA ASP A 9 -6.85 2.78 -11.04
C ASP A 9 -7.24 1.42 -10.42
N LEU A 10 -6.23 0.61 -10.10
CA LEU A 10 -6.34 -0.71 -9.48
C LEU A 10 -6.54 -0.61 -7.95
N ILE A 11 -5.68 0.13 -7.23
CA ILE A 11 -5.81 0.43 -5.78
C ILE A 11 -6.79 1.57 -5.55
N ASN A 12 -7.68 1.86 -6.50
CA ASN A 12 -8.81 2.74 -6.22
C ASN A 12 -9.77 2.00 -5.28
N LEU A 13 -9.45 2.07 -3.98
CA LEU A 13 -10.21 1.50 -2.86
C LEU A 13 -11.68 1.99 -2.86
N ARG A 14 -12.02 3.04 -3.63
CA ARG A 14 -13.41 3.48 -3.83
C ARG A 14 -14.23 2.49 -4.66
N GLY A 15 -13.58 1.69 -5.50
CA GLY A 15 -14.19 0.64 -6.32
C GLY A 15 -14.12 -0.75 -5.69
N LEU A 16 -13.65 -0.86 -4.44
CA LEU A 16 -13.61 -2.12 -3.71
C LEU A 16 -15.05 -2.57 -3.54
N ARG A 17 -15.48 -3.45 -4.43
CA ARG A 17 -16.77 -4.11 -4.38
C ARG A 17 -16.76 -4.89 -3.08
N ILE A 18 -17.25 -4.31 -1.99
CA ILE A 18 -17.64 -5.03 -0.79
C ILE A 18 -18.82 -5.88 -1.22
N ARG A 19 -18.54 -6.98 -1.93
CA ARG A 19 -19.50 -7.65 -2.81
C ARG A 19 -20.41 -8.61 -2.05
N SER A 20 -20.35 -8.59 -0.72
CA SER A 20 -21.33 -9.22 0.13
C SER A 20 -21.33 -8.57 1.51
N THR A 21 -22.43 -7.93 1.86
CA THR A 21 -22.73 -7.49 3.24
C THR A 21 -22.93 -8.67 4.19
N GLU A 22 -23.05 -9.90 3.65
CA GLU A 22 -23.26 -11.14 4.40
C GLU A 22 -21.96 -11.85 4.80
N ALA A 23 -20.85 -11.55 4.11
CA ALA A 23 -19.54 -12.09 4.48
C ALA A 23 -19.09 -11.51 5.83
N SER A 24 -18.40 -12.30 6.65
CA SER A 24 -17.77 -11.85 7.88
C SER A 24 -16.71 -10.77 7.61
N ALA A 25 -16.36 -10.00 8.63
CA ALA A 25 -15.39 -8.94 8.47
C ALA A 25 -13.97 -9.44 8.14
N ALA A 26 -13.62 -10.65 8.61
CA ALA A 26 -12.38 -11.31 8.25
C ALA A 26 -12.33 -11.64 6.75
N GLU A 27 -13.42 -12.20 6.20
CA GLU A 27 -13.52 -12.49 4.76
C GLU A 27 -13.43 -11.22 3.91
N ARG A 28 -14.03 -10.12 4.36
CA ARG A 28 -13.91 -8.82 3.68
C ARG A 28 -12.47 -8.29 3.66
N LEU A 29 -11.74 -8.41 4.77
CA LEU A 29 -10.32 -8.02 4.82
C LEU A 29 -9.43 -8.94 3.98
N SER A 30 -9.68 -10.25 4.02
CA SER A 30 -8.98 -11.22 3.16
C SER A 30 -9.18 -10.90 1.69
N HIS A 31 -10.42 -10.65 1.27
CA HIS A 31 -10.71 -10.26 -0.12
C HIS A 31 -10.00 -8.96 -0.52
N ILE A 32 -9.86 -7.98 0.38
CA ILE A 32 -9.07 -6.77 0.09
C ILE A 32 -7.60 -7.14 -0.15
N GLY A 33 -7.04 -8.01 0.69
CA GLY A 33 -5.67 -8.50 0.52
C GLY A 33 -5.48 -9.24 -0.80
N ASP A 34 -6.39 -10.14 -1.13
CA ASP A 34 -6.35 -10.95 -2.35
C ASP A 34 -6.40 -10.09 -3.61
N GLU A 35 -7.30 -9.11 -3.67
CA GLU A 35 -7.40 -8.17 -4.79
C GLU A 35 -6.11 -7.36 -4.94
N ILE A 36 -5.53 -6.86 -3.84
CA ILE A 36 -4.26 -6.13 -3.88
C ILE A 36 -3.15 -7.02 -4.46
N VAL A 37 -3.07 -8.28 -4.03
CA VAL A 37 -2.05 -9.21 -4.51
C VAL A 37 -2.27 -9.58 -5.98
N GLU A 38 -3.50 -9.88 -6.40
CA GLU A 38 -3.84 -10.17 -7.80
C GLU A 38 -3.46 -9.01 -8.72
N GLN A 39 -3.77 -7.79 -8.29
CA GLN A 39 -3.40 -6.56 -8.98
C GLN A 39 -1.88 -6.37 -9.10
N LEU A 40 -1.12 -6.68 -8.06
CA LEU A 40 0.34 -6.65 -8.11
C LEU A 40 0.90 -7.75 -9.03
N VAL A 41 0.28 -8.93 -9.07
CA VAL A 41 0.62 -10.02 -10.01
C VAL A 41 0.45 -9.54 -11.45
N GLU A 42 -0.71 -9.00 -11.80
CA GLU A 42 -0.97 -8.49 -13.14
C GLU A 42 -0.03 -7.35 -13.52
N TRP A 43 0.22 -6.41 -12.62
CA TRP A 43 1.20 -5.34 -12.87
C TRP A 43 2.61 -5.87 -13.12
N THR A 44 3.05 -6.87 -12.34
CA THR A 44 4.42 -7.43 -12.47
C THR A 44 4.61 -8.11 -13.83
N LYS A 45 3.57 -8.77 -14.36
CA LYS A 45 3.59 -9.39 -15.70
C LYS A 45 3.75 -8.37 -16.84
N LEU A 46 3.39 -7.11 -16.61
CA LEU A 46 3.50 -6.04 -17.62
C LEU A 46 4.90 -5.42 -17.71
N LEU A 47 5.85 -5.81 -16.84
CA LEU A 47 7.20 -5.28 -16.89
C LEU A 47 7.90 -5.68 -18.21
N PRO A 48 8.64 -4.76 -18.87
CA PRO A 48 9.18 -4.95 -20.22
C PRO A 48 10.27 -6.04 -20.37
N PHE A 49 10.60 -6.77 -19.31
CA PHE A 49 11.57 -7.88 -19.28
C PHE A 49 11.05 -9.07 -18.46
N TYR A 50 9.78 -9.06 -18.03
CA TYR A 50 9.25 -10.10 -17.13
C TYR A 50 9.39 -11.50 -17.72
N ALA A 51 9.12 -11.64 -19.03
CA ALA A 51 9.24 -12.91 -19.75
C ALA A 51 10.69 -13.43 -19.87
N GLU A 52 11.69 -12.56 -19.67
CA GLU A 52 13.12 -12.91 -19.72
C GLU A 52 13.65 -13.37 -18.36
N LEU A 53 12.87 -13.17 -17.29
CA LEU A 53 13.25 -13.60 -15.94
C LEU A 53 13.06 -15.12 -15.78
N PRO A 54 13.93 -15.81 -15.02
CA PRO A 54 13.72 -17.21 -14.64
C PRO A 54 12.39 -17.41 -13.91
N VAL A 55 11.77 -18.59 -14.08
CA VAL A 55 10.46 -18.90 -13.48
C VAL A 55 10.51 -18.85 -11.95
N GLU A 56 11.64 -19.21 -11.36
CA GLU A 56 11.88 -19.14 -9.91
C GLU A 56 11.80 -17.70 -9.40
N VAL A 57 12.22 -16.74 -10.24
CA VAL A 57 12.16 -15.31 -9.92
C VAL A 57 10.72 -14.82 -9.97
N HIS A 58 9.88 -15.31 -10.89
CA HIS A 58 8.48 -14.86 -11.03
C HIS A 58 7.69 -14.97 -9.73
N THR A 59 7.82 -16.08 -9.01
CA THR A 59 7.16 -16.26 -7.70
C THR A 59 7.91 -15.54 -6.57
N TYR A 60 9.24 -15.47 -6.65
CA TYR A 60 10.07 -14.83 -5.63
C TYR A 60 9.76 -13.33 -5.46
N LEU A 61 9.64 -12.60 -6.56
CA LEU A 61 9.47 -11.15 -6.59
C LEU A 61 8.34 -10.69 -5.67
N LEU A 62 7.12 -11.18 -5.91
CA LEU A 62 5.96 -10.76 -5.15
C LEU A 62 5.89 -11.38 -3.76
N THR A 63 6.36 -12.63 -3.59
CA THR A 63 6.39 -13.26 -2.26
C THR A 63 7.16 -12.42 -1.24
N HIS A 64 8.24 -11.74 -1.66
CA HIS A 64 9.11 -11.00 -0.75
C HIS A 64 8.87 -9.48 -0.74
N ARG A 65 8.37 -8.91 -1.84
CA ARG A 65 8.33 -7.44 -2.01
C ARG A 65 6.94 -6.84 -2.11
N TRP A 66 5.87 -7.64 -2.10
CA TRP A 66 4.50 -7.12 -2.24
C TRP A 66 4.18 -6.05 -1.18
N ALA A 67 4.56 -6.28 0.08
CA ALA A 67 4.31 -5.33 1.17
C ALA A 67 5.04 -3.99 0.97
N GLU A 68 6.28 -4.02 0.47
CA GLU A 68 7.05 -2.81 0.16
C GLU A 68 6.42 -2.02 -1.00
N LEU A 69 5.93 -2.71 -2.04
CA LEU A 69 5.22 -2.07 -3.14
C LEU A 69 3.91 -1.43 -2.68
N VAL A 70 3.15 -2.10 -1.81
CA VAL A 70 1.94 -1.54 -1.22
C VAL A 70 2.28 -0.28 -0.43
N LEU A 71 3.27 -0.34 0.46
CA LEU A 71 3.69 0.81 1.28
C LEU A 71 4.15 2.00 0.43
N LEU A 72 4.97 1.75 -0.59
CA LEU A 72 5.45 2.77 -1.53
C LEU A 72 4.28 3.43 -2.26
N SER A 73 3.34 2.63 -2.76
CA SER A 73 2.14 3.10 -3.46
C SER A 73 1.24 3.92 -2.52
N THR A 74 0.99 3.44 -1.30
CA THR A 74 0.20 4.15 -0.29
C THR A 74 0.83 5.50 0.04
N CYS A 75 2.14 5.58 0.26
CA CYS A 75 2.83 6.84 0.56
C CYS A 75 2.73 7.84 -0.61
N PHE A 76 2.93 7.37 -1.84
CA PHE A 76 2.86 8.21 -3.03
C PHE A 76 1.45 8.78 -3.24
N PHE A 77 0.41 7.94 -3.21
CA PHE A 77 -0.96 8.41 -3.41
C PHE A 77 -1.50 9.27 -2.27
N ALA A 78 -1.11 8.98 -1.03
CA ALA A 78 -1.43 9.83 0.11
C ALA A 78 -0.85 11.24 -0.10
N HIS A 79 0.40 11.34 -0.54
CA HIS A 79 1.05 12.61 -0.83
C HIS A 79 0.33 13.36 -1.95
N CYS A 80 0.08 12.72 -3.10
CA CYS A 80 -0.64 13.33 -4.23
C CYS A 80 -2.05 13.80 -3.84
N SER A 81 -2.76 13.04 -3.01
CA SER A 81 -4.11 13.40 -2.54
C SER A 81 -4.11 14.64 -1.64
N THR A 82 -3.05 14.83 -0.84
CA THR A 82 -2.89 16.07 -0.06
C THR A 82 -2.50 17.28 -0.91
N SER A 83 -1.73 17.08 -1.97
CA SER A 83 -1.31 18.16 -2.88
C SER A 83 -2.40 18.62 -3.86
N ALA A 84 -3.34 17.74 -4.22
CA ALA A 84 -4.45 18.07 -5.11
C ALA A 84 -5.60 18.85 -4.44
N GLY A 85 -5.63 18.92 -3.10
CA GLY A 85 -6.68 19.58 -2.32
C GLY A 85 -6.49 21.09 -2.07
N GLY A 86 -5.74 21.78 -2.94
CA GLY A 86 -5.38 23.21 -2.80
C GLY A 86 -6.50 24.23 -3.03
N ASP A 87 -7.77 23.83 -2.99
CA ASP A 87 -8.90 24.76 -3.00
C ASP A 87 -9.66 24.66 -1.67
N GLY A 88 -9.50 25.69 -0.84
CA GLY A 88 -9.93 25.67 0.54
C GLY A 88 -11.45 25.81 0.68
N THR A 89 -12.17 24.73 1.02
CA THR A 89 -13.42 24.82 1.81
C THR A 89 -13.82 23.54 2.59
N THR A 90 -13.13 22.40 2.47
CA THR A 90 -13.50 21.20 3.28
C THR A 90 -12.28 20.55 3.90
N LYS A 91 -12.13 20.68 5.24
CA LYS A 91 -11.25 19.83 6.04
C LYS A 91 -11.69 18.38 5.83
N ASN A 92 -11.07 17.70 4.89
CA ASN A 92 -11.35 16.30 4.62
C ASN A 92 -10.77 15.50 5.79
N SER A 93 -11.60 15.23 6.81
CA SER A 93 -11.24 14.43 8.00
C SER A 93 -10.73 13.03 7.67
N ASP A 94 -10.84 12.63 6.40
CA ASP A 94 -10.55 11.33 5.86
C ASP A 94 -9.13 11.18 5.27
N SER A 95 -8.29 12.23 5.28
CA SER A 95 -6.90 12.16 4.77
C SER A 95 -5.89 11.78 5.85
N MET A 96 -4.83 11.06 5.46
CA MET A 96 -3.72 10.72 6.36
C MET A 96 -2.85 11.94 6.66
N SER A 97 -2.40 12.05 7.91
CA SER A 97 -1.45 13.05 8.38
C SER A 97 -0.01 12.57 8.21
N ALA A 98 0.87 13.44 7.71
CA ALA A 98 2.29 13.13 7.62
C ALA A 98 3.01 13.16 8.97
N THR A 99 2.50 13.91 9.95
CA THR A 99 3.20 14.16 11.22
C THR A 99 2.48 13.60 12.44
N ASP A 100 1.19 13.27 12.32
CA ASP A 100 0.35 12.85 13.44
C ASP A 100 -0.06 11.37 13.33
N ALA A 101 0.65 10.53 14.08
CA ALA A 101 0.36 9.10 14.15
C ALA A 101 -0.96 8.80 14.90
N GLN A 102 -1.39 9.65 15.82
CA GLN A 102 -2.65 9.47 16.55
C GLN A 102 -3.84 9.74 15.65
N HIS A 103 -3.76 10.78 14.81
CA HIS A 103 -4.74 11.01 13.74
C HIS A 103 -4.84 9.82 12.79
N ASN A 104 -3.70 9.28 12.33
CA ASN A 104 -3.69 8.12 11.43
C ASN A 104 -4.25 6.85 12.10
N LEU A 105 -4.02 6.67 13.40
CA LEU A 105 -4.58 5.57 14.17
C LEU A 105 -6.09 5.69 14.32
N ALA A 106 -6.60 6.89 14.60
CA ALA A 106 -8.03 7.16 14.66
C ALA A 106 -8.69 6.96 13.29
N LEU A 107 -8.04 7.38 12.21
CA LEU A 107 -8.51 7.14 10.84
C LEU A 107 -8.58 5.64 10.53
N LEU A 108 -7.55 4.87 10.89
CA LEU A 108 -7.55 3.41 10.74
C LEU A 108 -8.71 2.78 11.54
N GLN A 109 -8.90 3.20 12.80
CA GLN A 109 -10.00 2.74 13.64
C GLN A 109 -11.37 3.03 13.02
N GLN A 110 -11.58 4.23 12.48
CA GLN A 110 -12.82 4.61 11.80
C GLN A 110 -13.07 3.72 10.58
N ARG A 111 -12.04 3.48 9.75
CA ARG A 111 -12.14 2.63 8.56
C ARG A 111 -12.40 1.17 8.90
N LEU A 112 -11.70 0.62 9.88
CA LEU A 112 -11.94 -0.74 10.35
C LEU A 112 -13.34 -0.89 10.94
N SER A 113 -13.80 0.08 11.75
CA SER A 113 -15.14 0.03 12.33
C SER A 113 -16.24 0.08 11.27
N ALA A 114 -16.06 0.90 10.23
CA ALA A 114 -16.95 0.95 9.08
C ALA A 114 -16.93 -0.39 8.31
N LEU A 115 -15.74 -0.93 8.02
CA LEU A 115 -15.59 -2.20 7.33
C LEU A 115 -16.17 -3.36 8.13
N MET A 116 -16.09 -3.32 9.45
CA MET A 116 -16.57 -4.37 10.35
C MET A 116 -18.06 -4.22 10.69
N ALA A 117 -18.70 -3.12 10.27
CA ALA A 117 -20.05 -2.72 10.68
C ALA A 117 -20.24 -2.76 12.21
N LYS A 118 -19.16 -2.51 12.95
CA LYS A 118 -19.10 -2.60 14.41
C LYS A 118 -18.11 -1.58 14.92
N GLN A 119 -18.45 -0.89 16.01
CA GLN A 119 -17.53 0.01 16.69
C GLN A 119 -16.38 -0.79 17.31
N ILE A 120 -15.16 -0.53 16.85
CA ILE A 120 -13.94 -1.10 17.41
C ILE A 120 -13.33 -0.06 18.34
N PRO A 121 -13.14 -0.35 19.64
CA PRO A 121 -12.50 0.59 20.55
C PRO A 121 -11.08 0.92 20.08
N ASN A 122 -10.72 2.21 20.13
CA ASN A 122 -9.41 2.68 19.67
C ASN A 122 -8.25 1.99 20.42
N GLU A 123 -8.44 1.64 21.69
CA GLU A 123 -7.45 0.90 22.49
C GLU A 123 -7.04 -0.44 21.87
N HIS A 124 -8.00 -1.17 21.26
CA HIS A 124 -7.68 -2.43 20.58
C HIS A 124 -6.84 -2.19 19.32
N VAL A 125 -7.17 -1.15 18.55
CA VAL A 125 -6.41 -0.79 17.34
C VAL A 125 -5.02 -0.30 17.72
N ALA A 126 -4.90 0.50 18.79
CA ALA A 126 -3.63 0.97 19.32
C ALA A 126 -2.73 -0.19 19.78
N LYS A 127 -3.31 -1.18 20.46
CA LYS A 127 -2.59 -2.37 20.92
C LYS A 127 -2.06 -3.21 19.75
N GLU A 128 -2.88 -3.48 18.74
CA GLU A 128 -2.53 -4.40 17.65
C GLU A 128 -1.74 -3.72 16.52
N ALA A 129 -2.04 -2.45 16.19
CA ALA A 129 -1.49 -1.76 15.03
C ALA A 129 -0.71 -0.48 15.37
N GLY A 130 -0.71 -0.01 16.63
CA GLY A 130 -0.15 1.30 17.00
C GLY A 130 1.32 1.47 16.62
N ALA A 131 2.16 0.47 16.92
CA ALA A 131 3.59 0.51 16.55
C ALA A 131 3.80 0.54 15.02
N LEU A 132 2.94 -0.16 14.26
CA LEU A 132 3.00 -0.16 12.80
C LEU A 132 2.56 1.20 12.22
N VAL A 133 1.48 1.78 12.75
CA VAL A 133 0.99 3.11 12.35
C VAL A 133 2.02 4.19 12.64
N GLN A 134 2.74 4.09 13.77
CA GLN A 134 3.82 5.03 14.10
C GLN A 134 4.96 4.94 13.09
N LYS A 135 5.46 3.73 12.80
CA LYS A 135 6.51 3.50 11.79
C LYS A 135 6.06 3.97 10.40
N PHE A 136 4.82 3.67 10.02
CA PHE A 136 4.23 4.10 8.75
C PHE A 136 4.15 5.63 8.67
N THR A 137 3.71 6.31 9.74
CA THR A 137 3.63 7.77 9.77
C THR A 137 5.02 8.40 9.62
N THR A 138 6.05 7.86 10.28
CA THR A 138 7.44 8.31 10.09
C THR A 138 7.93 8.09 8.66
N LEU A 139 7.64 6.93 8.07
CA LEU A 139 7.97 6.64 6.67
C LEU A 139 7.27 7.62 5.71
N TYR A 140 5.97 7.83 5.91
CA TYR A 140 5.17 8.74 5.10
C TYR A 140 5.68 10.20 5.23
N HIS A 141 6.05 10.64 6.44
CA HIS A 141 6.69 11.93 6.65
C HIS A 141 7.96 12.08 5.82
N ALA A 142 8.88 11.12 5.94
CA ALA A 142 10.14 11.12 5.20
C ALA A 142 9.88 11.12 3.68
N PHE A 143 8.94 10.29 3.22
CA PHE A 143 8.54 10.23 1.81
C PHE A 143 7.99 11.56 1.30
N SER A 144 7.11 12.21 2.07
CA SER A 144 6.49 13.50 1.69
C SER A 144 7.51 14.63 1.52
N ASN A 145 8.64 14.55 2.21
CA ASN A 145 9.75 15.51 2.10
C ASN A 145 10.61 15.30 0.85
N LEU A 146 10.59 14.11 0.25
CA LEU A 146 11.37 13.79 -0.95
C LEU A 146 10.77 14.39 -2.24
N ARG A 147 9.50 14.81 -2.22
CA ARG A 147 8.78 15.37 -3.39
C ARG A 147 8.96 14.53 -4.66
N ILE A 148 8.76 13.22 -4.52
CA ILE A 148 8.94 12.25 -5.60
C ILE A 148 7.96 12.54 -6.73
N THR A 149 8.48 12.64 -7.95
CA THR A 149 7.64 12.78 -9.16
C THR A 149 7.06 11.43 -9.58
N LEU A 150 6.06 11.44 -10.47
CA LEU A 150 5.46 10.21 -10.98
C LEU A 150 6.51 9.31 -11.68
N GLU A 151 7.41 9.91 -12.45
CA GLU A 151 8.51 9.23 -13.13
C GLU A 151 9.42 8.53 -12.12
N ALA A 152 9.83 9.25 -11.06
CA ALA A 152 10.69 8.70 -10.02
C ALA A 152 9.99 7.58 -9.23
N TYR A 153 8.68 7.71 -8.98
CA TYR A 153 7.87 6.71 -8.31
C TYR A 153 7.77 5.39 -9.10
N VAL A 154 7.49 5.44 -10.40
CA VAL A 154 7.39 4.20 -11.21
C VAL A 154 8.75 3.50 -11.34
N CYS A 155 9.83 4.27 -11.36
CA CYS A 155 11.19 3.73 -11.31
C CYS A 155 11.49 3.09 -9.95
N LEU A 156 11.14 3.75 -8.84
CA LEU A 156 11.31 3.19 -7.50
C LEU A 156 10.54 1.87 -7.34
N LYS A 157 9.32 1.76 -7.88
CA LYS A 157 8.56 0.50 -7.87
C LYS A 157 9.27 -0.62 -8.62
N ALA A 158 9.76 -0.33 -9.83
CA ALA A 158 10.52 -1.29 -10.61
C ALA A 158 11.81 -1.71 -9.88
N ILE A 159 12.51 -0.77 -9.25
CA ILE A 159 13.70 -1.08 -8.44
C ILE A 159 13.31 -1.95 -7.24
N THR A 160 12.28 -1.60 -6.48
CA THR A 160 11.82 -2.34 -5.31
C THR A 160 11.45 -3.78 -5.64
N ILE A 161 10.70 -4.01 -6.72
CA ILE A 161 10.29 -5.38 -7.08
C ILE A 161 11.48 -6.21 -7.57
N LEU A 162 12.38 -5.62 -8.36
CA LEU A 162 13.55 -6.32 -8.94
C LEU A 162 14.75 -6.40 -8.01
N HIS A 163 14.68 -5.76 -6.84
CA HIS A 163 15.72 -5.88 -5.83
C HIS A 163 15.64 -7.28 -5.20
N CYS A 164 16.16 -8.26 -5.92
CA CYS A 164 16.60 -9.52 -5.33
C CYS A 164 17.73 -9.14 -4.38
N GLY A 165 17.47 -9.16 -3.07
CA GLY A 165 18.56 -9.06 -2.09
C GLY A 165 19.59 -10.15 -2.39
N PRO A 166 20.86 -10.00 -1.99
CA PRO A 166 21.86 -11.03 -2.24
C PRO A 166 21.30 -12.35 -1.72
N ALA A 167 20.99 -13.25 -2.66
CA ALA A 167 20.69 -14.63 -2.35
C ALA A 167 21.81 -15.09 -1.42
N GLY A 168 21.43 -15.62 -0.25
CA GLY A 168 22.38 -16.06 0.76
C GLY A 168 23.55 -16.75 0.07
N HIS A 169 24.72 -16.12 0.11
CA HIS A 169 25.95 -16.82 -0.21
C HIS A 169 25.99 -17.99 0.75
N GLY A 170 25.88 -19.17 0.16
CA GLY A 170 25.85 -20.42 0.90
C GLY A 170 27.00 -20.46 1.89
N GLU A 171 26.69 -21.02 3.05
CA GLU A 171 27.65 -21.84 3.75
C GLU A 171 28.36 -22.73 2.72
N GLN A 172 29.64 -22.46 2.47
CA GLN A 172 30.57 -23.42 1.90
C GLN A 172 32.01 -22.95 2.15
N ASN A 173 32.65 -23.71 3.04
CA ASN A 173 34.06 -23.80 3.43
C ASN A 173 34.59 -22.83 4.48
#